data_AF-A0A258B6P6-F1
#
_entry.id   AF-A0A258B6P6-F1
#
_cell.length_a   1.000
_cell.length_b   1.000
_cell.length_c   1.000
_cell.angle_alpha   90.00
_cell.angle_beta   90.00
_cell.angle_gamma   90.00
#
_symmetry.space_group_name_H-M   'P 1'
#
loop_
_entity.id
_entity.type
_entity.pdbx_description
1 polymer ?
#
loop_
_entity_poly.entity_id
_entity_poly.type
_entity_poly.pdbx_seq_one_letter_code
_entity_poly.pdbx_strand_id
1 'polypeptide(L)'
;MGPITVFDKSFLQGLNLDESVWFDHFFYPIITPLFYIECLADLESRPRNGLSPEDHLSTLAAKTPQMAGTPCHSHQALCLNNLLGRPVSLKPHIPVANAIHVIKNGEIGAVLKEADESKAFRRWNKKQYTALERIYAREWRAQIARINLNEIRRDLFGAAQNADTKSLEKVNDLSNKLIFEFSKSSARFDSSLEILGVPDELKPQIKARWKQSKKPNLYQFSPYAAHILKVTIFFSLAVSAGHISADRATNQVDIAYFFYAPFCHIFVSSDKLHQRCAPFLLRKDQTFIWGQNLKSDLNNLD
;
A
#
# COMPACT_ATOMS: atom_id res chain seq x y z
N MET A 1 0.42 -21.56 3.10
CA MET A 1 1.62 -20.77 3.40
C MET A 1 1.20 -19.54 4.19
N GLY A 2 1.81 -19.30 5.34
CA GLY A 2 1.54 -18.16 6.19
C GLY A 2 2.37 -18.25 7.47
N PRO A 3 2.51 -17.14 8.21
CA PRO A 3 1.80 -15.87 8.01
C PRO A 3 2.45 -14.94 6.96
N ILE A 4 1.64 -14.52 5.97
CA ILE A 4 2.00 -13.46 5.02
C ILE A 4 1.86 -12.10 5.70
N THR A 5 2.87 -11.25 5.62
CA THR A 5 2.98 -10.06 6.47
C THR A 5 3.28 -8.80 5.68
N VAL A 6 2.43 -7.78 5.79
CA VAL A 6 2.81 -6.41 5.42
C VAL A 6 3.56 -5.80 6.60
N PHE A 7 4.66 -5.12 6.33
CA PHE A 7 5.38 -4.31 7.29
C PHE A 7 5.66 -2.93 6.71
N ASP A 8 5.81 -1.93 7.57
CA ASP A 8 6.27 -0.60 7.17
C ASP A 8 7.75 -0.39 7.51
N LYS A 9 8.32 0.70 6.98
CA LYS A 9 9.72 1.04 7.24
C LYS A 9 10.01 1.27 8.73
N SER A 10 9.06 1.83 9.48
CA SER A 10 9.24 2.14 10.90
C SER A 10 9.47 0.88 11.74
N PHE A 11 8.82 -0.25 11.40
CA PHE A 11 9.09 -1.53 12.03
C PHE A 11 10.51 -2.02 11.74
N LEU A 12 10.88 -2.10 10.46
CA LEU A 12 12.17 -2.68 10.05
C LEU A 12 13.36 -1.84 10.55
N GLN A 13 13.22 -0.52 10.60
CA GLN A 13 14.23 0.37 11.18
C GLN A 13 14.48 0.07 12.67
N GLY A 14 13.45 -0.39 13.39
CA GLY A 14 13.52 -0.73 14.79
C GLY A 14 14.26 -2.03 15.09
N LEU A 15 14.38 -2.94 14.13
CA LEU A 15 15.02 -4.24 14.33
C LEU A 15 16.55 -4.15 14.32
N ASN A 16 17.25 -5.05 15.00
CA ASN A 16 18.66 -5.36 14.75
C ASN A 16 18.79 -6.39 13.60
N LEU A 17 20.01 -6.85 13.29
CA LEU A 17 20.21 -7.78 12.17
C LEU A 17 19.64 -9.18 12.48
N ASP A 18 19.88 -9.72 13.67
CA ASP A 18 19.43 -11.06 14.08
C ASP A 18 17.89 -11.12 14.17
N GLU A 19 17.26 -10.11 14.77
CA GLU A 19 15.81 -9.92 14.77
C GLU A 19 15.24 -9.87 13.34
N SER A 20 15.95 -9.26 12.40
CA SER A 20 15.52 -9.20 10.99
C SER A 20 15.59 -10.56 10.31
N VAL A 21 16.63 -11.36 10.63
CA VAL A 21 16.76 -12.74 10.15
C VAL A 21 15.62 -13.59 10.71
N TRP A 22 15.32 -13.48 12.00
CA TRP A 22 14.19 -14.19 12.61
C TRP A 22 12.85 -13.79 11.99
N PHE A 23 12.64 -12.50 11.74
CA PHE A 23 11.45 -12.03 11.04
C PHE A 23 11.30 -12.65 9.65
N ASP A 24 12.38 -12.69 8.86
CA ASP A 24 12.37 -13.32 7.53
C ASP A 24 12.25 -14.85 7.59
N HIS A 25 12.62 -15.47 8.70
CA HIS A 25 12.48 -16.91 8.92
C HIS A 25 11.04 -17.33 9.23
N PHE A 26 10.34 -16.60 10.10
CA PHE A 26 9.01 -16.99 10.60
C PHE A 26 7.83 -16.44 9.80
N PHE A 27 8.05 -15.41 9.00
CA PHE A 27 7.00 -14.74 8.25
C PHE A 27 7.27 -14.83 6.74
N TYR A 28 6.26 -14.51 5.93
CA TYR A 28 6.41 -14.30 4.49
C TYR A 28 6.19 -12.81 4.19
N PRO A 29 7.25 -11.97 4.25
CA PRO A 29 7.10 -10.53 4.18
C PRO A 29 6.76 -10.05 2.76
N ILE A 30 5.75 -9.18 2.68
CA ILE A 30 5.40 -8.42 1.48
C ILE A 30 6.30 -7.19 1.45
N ILE A 31 7.28 -7.18 0.55
CA ILE A 31 8.09 -5.98 0.30
C ILE A 31 7.26 -5.06 -0.60
N THR A 32 6.55 -4.10 0.01
CA THR A 32 5.70 -3.18 -0.73
C THR A 32 6.55 -2.19 -1.53
N PRO A 33 6.08 -1.73 -2.71
CA PRO A 33 6.72 -0.62 -3.43
C PRO A 33 6.89 0.65 -2.58
N LEU A 34 6.06 0.83 -1.55
CA LEU A 34 6.16 1.95 -0.59
C LEU A 34 7.48 1.92 0.15
N PHE A 35 7.84 0.76 0.70
CA PHE A 35 9.07 0.57 1.45
C PHE A 35 10.30 0.92 0.61
N TYR A 36 10.33 0.48 -0.66
CA TYR A 36 11.39 0.82 -1.61
C TYR A 36 11.56 2.34 -1.79
N ILE A 37 10.45 3.07 -1.84
CA ILE A 37 10.45 4.50 -2.12
C ILE A 37 10.78 5.31 -0.87
N GLU A 38 10.34 4.86 0.29
CA GLU A 38 10.74 5.44 1.56
C GLU A 38 12.24 5.24 1.82
N CYS A 39 12.80 4.09 1.41
CA CYS A 39 14.24 3.85 1.42
C CYS A 39 14.98 4.88 0.54
N LEU A 40 14.50 5.09 -0.68
CA LEU A 40 15.08 6.09 -1.59
C LEU A 40 14.87 7.54 -1.14
N ALA A 41 13.84 7.81 -0.35
CA ALA A 41 13.63 9.12 0.30
C ALA A 41 14.81 9.50 1.18
N ASP A 42 15.32 8.53 1.92
CA ASP A 42 16.37 8.78 2.91
C ASP A 42 17.67 9.19 2.24
N LEU A 43 17.93 8.80 0.99
CA LEU A 43 19.10 9.26 0.23
C LEU A 43 19.12 10.77 -0.03
N GLU A 44 17.95 11.43 0.01
CA GLU A 44 17.84 12.88 -0.12
C GLU A 44 17.88 13.60 1.25
N SER A 45 17.96 12.85 2.35
CA SER A 45 17.97 13.41 3.70
C SER A 45 19.35 13.92 4.11
N ARG A 46 19.40 14.79 5.13
CA ARG A 46 20.68 15.24 5.71
C ARG A 46 21.29 14.13 6.58
N PRO A 47 22.63 14.06 6.70
CA PRO A 47 23.29 13.15 7.63
C PRO A 47 22.69 13.25 9.05
N ARG A 48 22.53 12.11 9.73
CA ARG A 48 22.06 12.05 11.13
C ARG A 48 22.99 11.13 11.91
N ASN A 49 23.28 11.48 13.17
CA ASN A 49 24.11 10.69 14.07
C ASN A 49 25.48 10.29 13.49
N GLY A 50 26.08 11.15 12.64
CA GLY A 50 27.37 10.89 11.99
C GLY A 50 27.34 9.91 10.82
N LEU A 51 26.18 9.33 10.49
CA LEU A 51 26.00 8.43 9.35
C LEU A 51 25.54 9.20 8.11
N SER A 52 26.09 8.83 6.96
CA SER A 52 25.60 9.34 5.68
C SER A 52 24.21 8.76 5.37
N PRO A 53 23.39 9.45 4.56
CA PRO A 53 22.16 8.89 3.99
C PRO A 53 22.34 7.49 3.39
N GLU A 54 23.48 7.27 2.72
CA GLU A 54 23.88 6.01 2.13
C GLU A 54 24.13 4.92 3.19
N ASP A 55 24.76 5.26 4.32
CA ASP A 55 24.99 4.31 5.42
C ASP A 55 23.67 3.88 6.08
N HIS A 56 22.72 4.80 6.24
CA HIS A 56 21.38 4.46 6.73
C HIS A 56 20.65 3.52 5.78
N LEU A 57 20.68 3.82 4.48
CA LEU A 57 20.04 2.97 3.48
C LEU A 57 20.68 1.58 3.43
N SER A 58 22.01 1.50 3.48
CA SER A 58 22.74 0.23 3.51
C SER A 58 22.37 -0.60 4.75
N THR A 59 22.20 0.04 5.92
CA THR A 59 21.78 -0.64 7.15
C THR A 59 20.35 -1.17 7.03
N LEU A 60 19.45 -0.39 6.43
CA LEU A 60 18.07 -0.80 6.22
C LEU A 60 17.96 -1.93 5.19
N ALA A 61 18.72 -1.85 4.09
CA ALA A 61 18.80 -2.90 3.08
C ALA A 61 19.34 -4.22 3.65
N ALA A 62 20.26 -4.17 4.62
CA ALA A 62 20.80 -5.36 5.28
C ALA A 62 19.75 -6.07 6.14
N LYS A 63 18.79 -5.31 6.70
CA LYS A 63 17.66 -5.83 7.47
C LYS A 63 16.49 -6.30 6.58
N THR A 64 16.42 -5.86 5.32
CA THR A 64 15.34 -6.23 4.41
C THR A 64 15.29 -7.76 4.23
N PRO A 65 14.12 -8.39 4.39
CA PRO A 65 13.91 -9.82 4.12
C PRO A 65 14.47 -10.28 2.76
N GLN A 66 15.26 -11.35 2.74
CA GLN A 66 15.93 -11.90 1.55
C GLN A 66 15.54 -13.35 1.24
N MET A 67 15.15 -14.13 2.25
CA MET A 67 14.82 -15.55 2.15
C MET A 67 13.36 -15.76 1.79
N ALA A 68 12.44 -15.22 2.59
CA ALA A 68 10.99 -15.36 2.41
C ALA A 68 10.33 -14.06 1.87
N GLY A 69 11.05 -12.93 1.94
CA GLY A 69 10.62 -11.64 1.41
C GLY A 69 10.36 -11.65 -0.09
N THR A 70 9.19 -11.16 -0.51
CA THR A 70 8.83 -11.06 -1.94
C THR A 70 8.34 -9.64 -2.29
N PRO A 71 8.92 -8.97 -3.30
CA PRO A 71 8.40 -7.72 -3.84
C PRO A 71 6.97 -7.86 -4.37
N CYS A 72 6.11 -6.95 -3.93
CA CYS A 72 4.73 -6.87 -4.36
C CYS A 72 4.59 -6.00 -5.61
N HIS A 73 3.67 -6.38 -6.49
CA HIS A 73 3.30 -5.57 -7.64
C HIS A 73 2.65 -4.25 -7.19
N SER A 74 2.83 -3.18 -7.99
CA SER A 74 2.30 -1.85 -7.71
C SER A 74 0.79 -1.83 -7.55
N HIS A 75 0.31 -1.21 -6.46
CA HIS A 75 -1.12 -0.99 -6.21
C HIS A 75 -1.83 -0.29 -7.38
N GLN A 76 -1.18 0.65 -8.08
CA GLN A 76 -1.78 1.34 -9.23
C GLN A 76 -1.98 0.37 -10.40
N ALA A 77 -0.98 -0.45 -10.70
CA ALA A 77 -1.08 -1.45 -11.76
C ALA A 77 -2.18 -2.47 -11.44
N LEU A 78 -2.24 -2.94 -10.19
CA LEU A 78 -3.29 -3.83 -9.70
C LEU A 78 -4.68 -3.17 -9.78
N CYS A 79 -4.80 -1.90 -9.37
CA CYS A 79 -6.03 -1.11 -9.43
C CYS A 79 -6.55 -0.98 -10.87
N LEU A 80 -5.66 -0.56 -11.78
CA LEU A 80 -5.98 -0.35 -13.17
C LEU A 80 -6.39 -1.67 -13.84
N ASN A 81 -5.62 -2.73 -13.61
CA ASN A 81 -5.94 -4.08 -14.07
C ASN A 81 -7.32 -4.51 -13.56
N ASN A 82 -7.65 -4.22 -12.30
CA ASN A 82 -8.95 -4.55 -11.73
C ASN A 82 -10.11 -3.78 -12.38
N LEU A 83 -9.94 -2.47 -12.62
CA LEU A 83 -10.92 -1.65 -13.32
C LEU A 83 -11.14 -2.12 -14.78
N LEU A 84 -10.08 -2.55 -15.44
CA LEU A 84 -10.11 -3.14 -16.78
C LEU A 84 -10.67 -4.58 -16.82
N GLY A 85 -11.01 -5.15 -15.66
CA GLY A 85 -11.70 -6.44 -15.54
C GLY A 85 -10.78 -7.65 -15.29
N ARG A 86 -9.49 -7.43 -15.05
CA ARG A 86 -8.58 -8.50 -14.59
C ARG A 86 -8.78 -8.71 -13.09
N PRO A 87 -9.10 -9.92 -12.63
CA PRO A 87 -9.39 -10.16 -11.22
C PRO A 87 -8.15 -9.92 -10.34
N VAL A 88 -8.37 -9.33 -9.17
CA VAL A 88 -7.36 -9.22 -8.10
C VAL A 88 -7.95 -9.87 -6.85
N SER A 89 -7.28 -10.90 -6.33
CA SER A 89 -7.78 -11.65 -5.18
C SER A 89 -7.63 -10.85 -3.89
N LEU A 90 -8.70 -10.59 -3.14
CA LEU A 90 -8.63 -9.90 -1.85
C LEU A 90 -8.42 -10.87 -0.68
N LYS A 91 -7.50 -11.82 -0.86
CA LYS A 91 -7.13 -12.85 0.12
C LYS A 91 -5.63 -12.82 0.36
N PRO A 92 -5.13 -13.42 1.45
CA PRO A 92 -3.70 -13.49 1.69
C PRO A 92 -2.96 -14.22 0.55
N HIS A 93 -2.13 -13.48 -0.18
CA HIS A 93 -1.22 -13.94 -1.24
C HIS A 93 -0.34 -12.74 -1.63
N ILE A 94 0.83 -12.94 -2.22
CA ILE A 94 1.68 -11.83 -2.68
C ILE A 94 1.46 -11.62 -4.17
N PRO A 95 0.79 -10.53 -4.62
CA PRO A 95 0.68 -10.23 -6.05
C PRO A 95 2.07 -9.92 -6.62
N VAL A 96 2.53 -10.71 -7.57
CA VAL A 96 3.84 -10.56 -8.20
C VAL A 96 3.71 -10.06 -9.64
N ALA A 97 4.61 -9.17 -10.03
CA ALA A 97 4.70 -8.69 -11.41
C ALA A 97 5.40 -9.73 -12.31
N ASN A 98 5.16 -9.69 -13.61
CA ASN A 98 5.96 -10.38 -14.62
C ASN A 98 6.10 -11.91 -14.43
N ALA A 99 5.11 -12.56 -13.83
CA ALA A 99 5.06 -14.02 -13.77
C ALA A 99 4.90 -14.58 -15.18
N ILE A 100 5.88 -15.38 -15.63
CA ILE A 100 5.82 -16.05 -16.92
C ILE A 100 5.19 -17.41 -16.69
N HIS A 101 3.96 -17.59 -17.17
CA HIS A 101 3.34 -18.91 -17.17
C HIS A 101 4.12 -19.86 -18.08
N VAL A 102 4.52 -21.00 -17.52
CA VAL A 102 5.22 -22.06 -18.24
C VAL A 102 4.41 -23.34 -18.11
N ILE A 103 4.35 -24.11 -19.18
CA ILE A 103 3.80 -25.47 -19.12
C ILE A 103 4.98 -26.41 -19.19
N LYS A 104 5.18 -27.21 -18.15
CA LYS A 104 6.21 -28.24 -18.11
C LYS A 104 5.55 -29.58 -17.77
N ASN A 105 5.70 -30.56 -18.65
CA ASN A 105 5.11 -31.90 -18.48
C ASN A 105 3.58 -31.90 -18.27
N GLY A 106 2.86 -30.96 -18.89
CA GLY A 106 1.40 -30.83 -18.72
C GLY A 106 0.96 -30.10 -17.45
N GLU A 107 1.90 -29.76 -16.56
CA GLU A 107 1.64 -28.94 -15.38
C GLU A 107 1.86 -27.45 -15.69
N ILE A 108 0.91 -26.61 -15.26
CA ILE A 108 1.01 -25.16 -15.36
C ILE A 108 1.84 -24.67 -14.17
N GLY A 109 3.06 -24.22 -14.46
CA GLY A 109 3.92 -23.50 -13.53
C GLY A 109 3.98 -22.01 -13.85
N ALA A 110 4.66 -21.25 -12.98
CA ALA A 110 5.05 -19.88 -13.26
C ALA A 110 6.53 -19.69 -12.93
N VAL A 111 7.28 -19.11 -13.85
CA VAL A 111 8.64 -18.64 -13.61
C VAL A 111 8.56 -17.17 -13.23
N LEU A 112 8.98 -16.87 -12.01
CA LEU A 112 9.13 -15.50 -11.56
C LEU A 112 10.52 -15.02 -11.98
N LYS A 113 10.56 -14.04 -12.89
CA LYS A 113 11.78 -13.27 -13.07
C LYS A 113 12.03 -12.47 -11.81
N GLU A 114 13.28 -12.36 -11.44
CA GLU A 114 13.68 -11.51 -10.34
C GLU A 114 13.27 -10.05 -10.59
N ALA A 115 12.56 -9.49 -9.61
CA ALA A 115 12.08 -8.11 -9.62
C ALA A 115 13.24 -7.11 -9.51
N ASP A 116 13.07 -5.94 -10.10
CA ASP A 116 14.12 -4.91 -10.11
C ASP A 116 14.38 -4.34 -8.71
N GLU A 117 13.37 -4.36 -7.85
CA GLU A 117 13.45 -4.04 -6.43
C GLU A 117 14.40 -5.00 -5.68
N SER A 118 14.30 -6.31 -5.92
CA SER A 118 15.22 -7.30 -5.33
C SER A 118 16.67 -7.07 -5.77
N LYS A 119 16.89 -6.72 -7.04
CA LYS A 119 18.22 -6.36 -7.55
C LYS A 119 18.74 -5.08 -6.88
N ALA A 120 17.86 -4.11 -6.65
CA ALA A 120 18.22 -2.85 -6.00
C ALA A 120 18.65 -3.05 -4.54
N PHE A 121 17.90 -3.80 -3.73
CA PHE A 121 18.29 -4.08 -2.34
C PHE A 121 19.67 -4.74 -2.23
N ARG A 122 20.00 -5.67 -3.13
CA ARG A 122 21.35 -6.26 -3.16
C ARG A 122 22.45 -5.27 -3.54
N ARG A 123 22.18 -4.32 -4.43
CA ARG A 123 23.13 -3.24 -4.75
C ARG A 123 23.32 -2.32 -3.55
N TRP A 124 22.23 -1.96 -2.85
CA TRP A 124 22.28 -1.10 -1.68
C TRP A 124 23.07 -1.72 -0.53
N ASN A 125 23.00 -3.05 -0.34
CA ASN A 125 23.87 -3.77 0.60
C ASN A 125 25.37 -3.62 0.29
N LYS A 126 25.73 -3.35 -0.96
CA LYS A 126 27.11 -3.10 -1.41
C LYS A 126 27.43 -1.61 -1.50
N LYS A 127 26.56 -0.73 -0.97
CA LYS A 127 26.63 0.73 -1.11
C LYS A 127 26.69 1.21 -2.56
N GLN A 128 26.04 0.49 -3.48
CA GLN A 128 25.96 0.84 -4.90
C GLN A 128 24.58 1.44 -5.21
N TYR A 129 24.55 2.64 -5.79
CA TYR A 129 23.32 3.41 -6.02
C TYR A 129 23.28 3.96 -7.45
N THR A 130 22.09 4.12 -8.02
CA THR A 130 21.92 4.63 -9.38
C THR A 130 21.05 5.89 -9.43
N ALA A 131 21.33 6.78 -10.40
CA ALA A 131 20.55 8.00 -10.61
C ALA A 131 19.09 7.73 -11.03
N LEU A 132 18.85 6.61 -11.71
CA LEU A 132 17.52 6.19 -12.19
C LEU A 132 16.56 5.92 -11.03
N GLU A 133 17.04 5.32 -9.93
CA GLU A 133 16.24 5.02 -8.75
C GLU A 133 15.70 6.31 -8.09
N ARG A 134 16.51 7.37 -8.07
CA ARG A 134 16.09 8.69 -7.56
C ARG A 134 14.97 9.32 -8.39
N ILE A 135 14.93 9.05 -9.70
CA ILE A 135 13.87 9.55 -10.58
C ILE A 135 12.56 8.80 -10.29
N TYR A 136 12.61 7.46 -10.20
CA TYR A 136 11.45 6.64 -9.84
C TYR A 136 10.83 7.04 -8.50
N ALA A 137 11.65 7.29 -7.47
CA ALA A 137 11.15 7.73 -6.17
C ALA A 137 10.43 9.08 -6.23
N ARG A 138 10.97 10.04 -7.01
CA ARG A 138 10.36 11.36 -7.20
C ARG A 138 9.03 11.28 -7.95
N GLU A 139 8.98 10.55 -9.05
CA GLU A 139 7.76 10.37 -9.85
C GLU A 139 6.65 9.74 -9.02
N TRP A 140 6.98 8.73 -8.22
CA TRP A 140 5.98 8.08 -7.38
C TRP A 140 5.49 8.96 -6.23
N ARG A 141 6.37 9.73 -5.58
CA ARG A 141 5.93 10.73 -4.58
C ARG A 141 4.97 11.74 -5.20
N ALA A 142 5.26 12.20 -6.42
CA ALA A 142 4.37 13.09 -7.14
C ALA A 142 3.01 12.43 -7.43
N GLN A 143 2.97 11.13 -7.71
CA GLN A 143 1.71 10.39 -7.92
C GLN A 143 0.86 10.27 -6.65
N ILE A 144 1.46 9.99 -5.48
CA ILE A 144 0.71 10.00 -4.21
C ILE A 144 0.23 11.40 -3.86
N ALA A 145 1.07 12.42 -4.05
CA ALA A 145 0.70 13.81 -3.80
C ALA A 145 -0.42 14.32 -4.73
N ARG A 146 -0.60 13.71 -5.92
CA ARG A 146 -1.72 13.99 -6.83
C ARG A 146 -3.08 13.53 -6.30
N ILE A 147 -3.13 12.71 -5.25
CA ILE A 147 -4.39 12.43 -4.54
C ILE A 147 -4.78 13.71 -3.79
N ASN A 148 -5.48 14.60 -4.48
CA ASN A 148 -5.88 15.89 -3.94
C ASN A 148 -7.08 15.73 -3.00
N LEU A 149 -6.78 15.44 -1.73
CA LEU A 149 -7.77 15.30 -0.65
C LEU A 149 -8.66 16.54 -0.50
N ASN A 150 -8.20 17.73 -0.90
CA ASN A 150 -8.97 18.98 -0.83
C ASN A 150 -10.00 19.13 -1.95
N GLU A 151 -9.80 18.49 -3.11
CA GLU A 151 -10.79 18.40 -4.19
C GLU A 151 -11.83 17.34 -3.87
N ILE A 152 -11.39 16.18 -3.37
CA ILE A 152 -12.27 15.16 -2.78
C ILE A 152 -13.17 15.82 -1.72
N ARG A 153 -12.60 16.68 -0.86
CA ARG A 153 -13.31 17.47 0.16
C ARG A 153 -14.47 18.32 -0.38
N ARG A 154 -14.32 18.93 -1.56
CA ARG A 154 -15.32 19.86 -2.13
C ARG A 154 -16.43 19.12 -2.88
N ASP A 155 -16.07 18.14 -3.71
CA ASP A 155 -17.00 17.58 -4.69
C ASP A 155 -17.84 16.42 -4.14
N LEU A 156 -17.32 15.66 -3.16
CA LEU A 156 -18.01 14.52 -2.58
C LEU A 156 -18.71 14.80 -1.25
N PHE A 157 -18.20 15.75 -0.46
CA PHE A 157 -18.67 15.97 0.90
C PHE A 157 -19.73 17.06 1.05
N GLY A 158 -20.28 17.59 -0.05
CA GLY A 158 -21.56 18.30 0.04
C GLY A 158 -22.66 17.45 0.70
N ALA A 159 -22.65 16.14 0.47
CA ALA A 159 -23.53 15.17 1.14
C ALA A 159 -23.10 14.81 2.58
N ALA A 160 -21.84 15.08 2.95
CA ALA A 160 -21.27 14.77 4.26
C ALA A 160 -21.12 16.00 5.16
N GLN A 161 -21.51 17.18 4.70
CA GLN A 161 -21.39 18.45 5.42
C GLN A 161 -22.09 18.42 6.79
N ASN A 162 -23.10 17.54 6.93
CA ASN A 162 -23.85 17.29 8.17
C ASN A 162 -23.62 15.88 8.76
N ALA A 163 -22.67 15.11 8.22
CA ALA A 163 -22.44 13.75 8.68
C ALA A 163 -21.68 13.74 10.01
N ASP A 164 -22.11 12.88 10.92
CA ASP A 164 -21.38 12.63 12.16
C ASP A 164 -20.01 12.02 11.83
N THR A 165 -18.94 12.74 12.16
CA THR A 165 -17.54 12.34 11.96
C THR A 165 -16.73 12.50 13.25
N LYS A 166 -17.40 12.50 14.41
CA LYS A 166 -16.78 12.73 15.72
C LYS A 166 -15.79 11.65 16.16
N SER A 167 -15.81 10.48 15.53
CA SER A 167 -14.88 9.38 15.83
C SER A 167 -14.45 8.65 14.56
N LEU A 168 -13.35 7.90 14.64
CA LEU A 168 -12.85 7.11 13.50
C LEU A 168 -13.81 5.99 13.09
N GLU A 169 -14.60 5.46 14.03
CA GLU A 169 -15.69 4.53 13.76
C GLU A 169 -16.72 5.16 12.82
N LYS A 170 -17.15 6.39 13.12
CA LYS A 170 -18.12 7.13 12.30
C LYS A 170 -17.54 7.50 10.93
N VAL A 171 -16.27 7.87 10.89
CA VAL A 171 -15.54 8.09 9.63
C VAL A 171 -15.50 6.81 8.78
N ASN A 172 -15.25 5.65 9.38
CA ASN A 172 -15.30 4.36 8.68
C ASN A 172 -16.71 4.02 8.20
N ASP A 173 -17.74 4.23 9.01
CA ASP A 173 -19.13 4.01 8.59
C ASP A 173 -19.49 4.87 7.38
N LEU A 174 -19.09 6.15 7.40
CA LEU A 174 -19.32 7.07 6.31
C LEU A 174 -18.51 6.69 5.06
N SER A 175 -17.24 6.33 5.20
CA SER A 175 -16.42 5.91 4.05
C SER A 175 -17.01 4.68 3.36
N ASN A 176 -17.46 3.68 4.13
CA ASN A 176 -18.13 2.49 3.59
C ASN A 176 -19.41 2.85 2.81
N LYS A 177 -20.22 3.79 3.32
CA LYS A 177 -21.42 4.28 2.63
C LYS A 177 -21.10 4.98 1.32
N LEU A 178 -20.09 5.87 1.33
CA LEU A 178 -19.72 6.65 0.15
C LEU A 178 -19.27 5.78 -1.03
N ILE A 179 -18.63 4.62 -0.80
CA ILE A 179 -18.25 3.69 -1.88
C ILE A 179 -19.45 3.25 -2.72
N PHE A 180 -20.64 3.09 -2.11
CA PHE A 180 -21.86 2.76 -2.84
C PHE A 180 -22.43 3.95 -3.64
N GLU A 181 -22.14 5.17 -3.22
CA GLU A 181 -22.62 6.39 -3.90
C GLU A 181 -21.90 6.66 -5.21
N PHE A 182 -20.62 6.26 -5.31
CA PHE A 182 -19.78 6.49 -6.48
C PHE A 182 -20.32 5.84 -7.77
N SER A 183 -21.09 4.76 -7.66
CA SER A 183 -21.70 4.08 -8.80
C SER A 183 -23.14 4.53 -9.13
N LYS A 184 -23.71 5.51 -8.42
CA LYS A 184 -25.11 5.91 -8.66
C LYS A 184 -25.32 6.74 -9.92
N SER A 185 -24.29 7.45 -10.38
CA SER A 185 -24.36 8.25 -11.60
C SER A 185 -23.04 8.18 -12.37
N SER A 186 -23.08 8.49 -13.67
CA SER A 186 -21.86 8.51 -14.48
C SER A 186 -20.85 9.53 -13.96
N ALA A 187 -21.31 10.71 -13.53
CA ALA A 187 -20.42 11.76 -13.01
C ALA A 187 -19.72 11.32 -11.72
N ARG A 188 -20.45 10.68 -10.79
CA ARG A 188 -19.84 10.14 -9.57
C ARG A 188 -18.87 9.00 -9.90
N PHE A 189 -19.18 8.18 -10.89
CA PHE A 189 -18.26 7.12 -11.32
C PHE A 189 -16.98 7.73 -11.90
N ASP A 190 -17.08 8.79 -12.71
CA ASP A 190 -15.93 9.52 -13.22
C ASP A 190 -15.07 10.10 -12.09
N SER A 191 -15.68 10.70 -11.06
CA SER A 191 -14.96 11.17 -9.87
C SER A 191 -14.22 10.05 -9.15
N SER A 192 -14.79 8.83 -9.10
CA SER A 192 -14.06 7.69 -8.52
C SER A 192 -12.79 7.35 -9.31
N LEU A 193 -12.82 7.47 -10.64
CA LEU A 193 -11.64 7.22 -11.49
C LEU A 193 -10.59 8.31 -11.33
N GLU A 194 -11.00 9.56 -11.15
CA GLU A 194 -10.11 10.69 -10.85
C GLU A 194 -9.39 10.48 -9.53
N ILE A 195 -10.11 10.10 -8.47
CA ILE A 195 -9.52 9.84 -7.15
C ILE A 195 -8.55 8.67 -7.17
N LEU A 196 -8.85 7.65 -7.96
CA LEU A 196 -7.98 6.49 -8.15
C LEU A 196 -6.78 6.79 -9.06
N GLY A 197 -6.66 8.01 -9.59
CA GLY A 197 -5.54 8.42 -10.46
C GLY A 197 -5.53 7.68 -11.79
N VAL A 198 -6.70 7.31 -12.31
CA VAL A 198 -6.83 6.61 -13.60
C VAL A 198 -6.43 7.56 -14.74
N PRO A 199 -5.50 7.16 -15.64
CA PRO A 199 -5.13 7.97 -16.80
C PRO A 199 -6.33 8.27 -17.70
N ASP A 200 -6.40 9.48 -18.26
CA ASP A 200 -7.53 9.96 -19.05
C ASP A 200 -7.80 9.08 -20.28
N GLU A 201 -6.74 8.50 -20.86
CA GLU A 201 -6.81 7.61 -22.03
C GLU A 201 -7.57 6.31 -21.72
N LEU A 202 -7.58 5.88 -20.45
CA LEU A 202 -8.18 4.62 -20.02
C LEU A 202 -9.59 4.81 -19.45
N LYS A 203 -9.96 6.03 -19.04
CA LYS A 203 -11.30 6.34 -18.49
C LYS A 203 -12.44 5.92 -19.44
N PRO A 204 -12.41 6.20 -20.77
CA PRO A 204 -13.48 5.79 -21.68
C PRO A 204 -13.71 4.28 -21.71
N GLN A 205 -12.63 3.50 -21.76
CA GLN A 205 -12.71 2.04 -21.79
C GLN A 205 -13.32 1.47 -20.50
N ILE A 206 -12.85 1.95 -19.34
CA ILE A 206 -13.34 1.51 -18.04
C ILE A 206 -14.83 1.87 -17.87
N LYS A 207 -15.22 3.09 -18.28
CA LYS A 207 -16.61 3.56 -18.23
C LYS A 207 -17.52 2.78 -19.16
N ALA A 208 -17.06 2.43 -20.36
CA ALA A 208 -17.82 1.59 -21.29
C ALA A 208 -18.08 0.20 -20.68
N ARG A 209 -17.04 -0.44 -20.12
CA ARG A 209 -17.17 -1.73 -19.41
C ARG A 209 -18.16 -1.66 -18.26
N TRP A 210 -18.08 -0.61 -17.44
CA TRP A 210 -19.01 -0.41 -16.32
C TRP A 210 -20.46 -0.30 -16.78
N LYS A 211 -20.73 0.49 -17.83
CA LYS A 211 -22.06 0.62 -18.43
C LYS A 211 -22.56 -0.71 -19.00
N GLN A 212 -21.72 -1.44 -19.73
CA GLN A 212 -22.04 -2.77 -20.29
C GLN A 212 -22.35 -3.79 -19.20
N SER A 213 -21.70 -3.68 -18.04
CA SER A 213 -21.95 -4.53 -16.87
C SER A 213 -23.24 -4.17 -16.11
N LYS A 214 -24.10 -3.31 -16.68
CA LYS A 214 -25.31 -2.75 -16.05
C LYS A 214 -25.03 -1.90 -14.81
N LYS A 215 -23.90 -1.18 -14.81
CA LYS A 215 -23.52 -0.21 -13.77
C LYS A 215 -23.52 -0.79 -12.34
N PRO A 216 -22.80 -1.88 -12.07
CA PRO A 216 -22.75 -2.46 -10.74
C PRO A 216 -22.03 -1.52 -9.77
N ASN A 217 -22.20 -1.75 -8.46
CA ASN A 217 -21.42 -1.02 -7.46
C ASN A 217 -19.93 -1.37 -7.56
N LEU A 218 -19.06 -0.52 -7.03
CA LEU A 218 -17.61 -0.70 -7.16
C LEU A 218 -17.10 -2.00 -6.53
N TYR A 219 -17.67 -2.45 -5.41
CA TYR A 219 -17.29 -3.73 -4.79
C TYR A 219 -17.56 -4.94 -5.70
N GLN A 220 -18.58 -4.87 -6.55
CA GLN A 220 -18.87 -5.90 -7.54
C GLN A 220 -18.09 -5.70 -8.85
N PHE A 221 -17.93 -4.44 -9.27
CA PHE A 221 -17.30 -4.10 -10.54
C PHE A 221 -15.78 -4.32 -10.55
N SER A 222 -15.13 -3.90 -9.46
CA SER A 222 -13.68 -3.81 -9.28
C SER A 222 -13.32 -3.80 -7.78
N PRO A 223 -13.34 -4.97 -7.10
CA PRO A 223 -13.22 -5.07 -5.65
C PRO A 223 -11.95 -4.43 -5.06
N TYR A 224 -10.81 -4.57 -5.74
CA TYR A 224 -9.54 -3.99 -5.28
C TYR A 224 -9.50 -2.48 -5.48
N ALA A 225 -10.06 -1.96 -6.57
CA ALA A 225 -10.22 -0.52 -6.74
C ALA A 225 -11.15 0.08 -5.67
N ALA A 226 -12.23 -0.64 -5.32
CA ALA A 226 -13.11 -0.25 -4.21
C ALA A 226 -12.37 -0.22 -2.87
N HIS A 227 -11.46 -1.17 -2.63
CA HIS A 227 -10.60 -1.19 -1.43
C HIS A 227 -9.68 0.05 -1.37
N ILE A 228 -8.95 0.34 -2.45
CA ILE A 228 -8.08 1.53 -2.51
C ILE A 228 -8.91 2.80 -2.29
N LEU A 229 -10.05 2.92 -2.97
CA LEU A 229 -10.94 4.07 -2.82
C LEU A 229 -11.44 4.21 -1.38
N LYS A 230 -11.79 3.10 -0.71
CA LYS A 230 -12.19 3.12 0.71
C LYS A 230 -11.08 3.68 1.60
N VAL A 231 -9.85 3.20 1.45
CA VAL A 231 -8.69 3.68 2.23
C VAL A 231 -8.49 5.18 2.00
N THR A 232 -8.52 5.63 0.74
CA THR A 232 -8.36 7.05 0.37
C THR A 232 -9.47 7.93 0.96
N ILE A 233 -10.73 7.52 0.85
CA ILE A 233 -11.88 8.27 1.38
C ILE A 233 -11.87 8.29 2.91
N PHE A 234 -11.59 7.16 3.56
CA PHE A 234 -11.45 7.08 5.01
C PHE A 234 -10.39 8.06 5.51
N PHE A 235 -9.22 8.08 4.88
CA PHE A 235 -8.14 8.99 5.24
C PHE A 235 -8.53 10.45 5.04
N SER A 236 -9.11 10.79 3.87
CA SER A 236 -9.57 12.15 3.57
C SER A 236 -10.59 12.67 4.59
N LEU A 237 -11.53 11.81 5.00
CA LEU A 237 -12.52 12.11 6.03
C LEU A 237 -11.88 12.28 7.40
N ALA A 238 -10.98 11.39 7.79
CA ALA A 238 -10.30 11.44 9.09
C ALA A 238 -9.43 12.70 9.21
N VAL A 239 -8.77 13.12 8.13
CA VAL A 239 -8.05 14.40 8.07
C VAL A 239 -9.02 15.58 8.19
N SER A 240 -10.10 15.56 7.41
CA SER A 240 -11.09 16.65 7.42
C SER A 240 -11.80 16.82 8.76
N ALA A 241 -12.01 15.72 9.49
CA ALA A 241 -12.60 15.71 10.83
C ALA A 241 -11.57 15.98 11.95
N GLY A 242 -10.30 16.23 11.62
CA GLY A 242 -9.25 16.55 12.60
C GLY A 242 -8.70 15.35 13.37
N HIS A 243 -9.07 14.11 13.01
CA HIS A 243 -8.52 12.90 13.63
C HIS A 243 -7.07 12.64 13.20
N ILE A 244 -6.69 13.11 12.01
CA ILE A 244 -5.35 12.98 11.44
C ILE A 244 -4.87 14.36 11.02
N SER A 245 -3.61 14.71 11.33
CA SER A 245 -3.05 15.99 10.91
C SER A 245 -2.95 16.08 9.38
N ALA A 246 -3.40 17.20 8.84
CA ALA A 246 -3.34 17.53 7.41
C ALA A 246 -1.93 17.93 6.94
N ASP A 247 -1.04 18.30 7.87
CA ASP A 247 0.22 18.99 7.55
C ASP A 247 1.39 18.04 7.22
N ARG A 248 1.17 16.73 7.35
CA ARG A 248 2.20 15.72 7.07
C ARG A 248 1.93 15.04 5.73
N ALA A 249 2.63 15.48 4.69
CA ALA A 249 2.72 14.77 3.41
C ALA A 249 3.14 13.30 3.58
N THR A 250 3.87 12.96 4.66
CA THR A 250 4.24 11.58 5.02
C THR A 250 3.01 10.72 5.33
N ASN A 251 1.97 11.27 5.96
CA ASN A 251 0.78 10.49 6.35
C ASN A 251 0.05 9.88 5.13
N GLN A 252 0.18 10.48 3.94
CA GLN A 252 -0.37 9.91 2.70
C GLN A 252 0.42 8.68 2.23
N VAL A 253 1.73 8.67 2.44
CA VAL A 253 2.59 7.51 2.13
C VAL A 253 2.33 6.42 3.17
N ASP A 254 2.25 6.77 4.44
CA ASP A 254 1.96 5.85 5.53
C ASP A 254 0.61 5.14 5.29
N ILE A 255 -0.48 5.89 5.07
CA ILE A 255 -1.79 5.26 4.87
C ILE A 255 -1.85 4.35 3.63
N ALA A 256 -1.02 4.58 2.61
CA ALA A 256 -0.98 3.77 1.41
C ALA A 256 -0.50 2.33 1.69
N TYR A 257 0.16 2.04 2.82
CA TYR A 257 0.46 0.66 3.21
C TYR A 257 -0.80 -0.19 3.33
N PHE A 258 -1.94 0.41 3.71
CA PHE A 258 -3.22 -0.29 3.74
C PHE A 258 -3.75 -0.67 2.35
N PHE A 259 -3.22 -0.14 1.24
CA PHE A 259 -3.55 -0.65 -0.10
C PHE A 259 -3.10 -2.10 -0.31
N TYR A 260 -2.11 -2.56 0.48
CA TYR A 260 -1.61 -3.93 0.44
C TYR A 260 -2.18 -4.80 1.57
N ALA A 261 -2.95 -4.22 2.49
CA ALA A 261 -3.62 -4.97 3.55
C ALA A 261 -4.38 -6.19 3.03
N PRO A 262 -5.12 -6.17 1.90
CA PRO A 262 -5.89 -7.35 1.47
C PRO A 262 -5.05 -8.63 1.28
N PHE A 263 -3.75 -8.48 1.09
CA PHE A 263 -2.80 -9.51 0.73
C PHE A 263 -2.10 -10.18 1.91
N CYS A 264 -2.28 -9.68 3.13
CA CYS A 264 -1.64 -10.24 4.32
C CYS A 264 -2.60 -10.94 5.28
N HIS A 265 -2.02 -11.75 6.16
CA HIS A 265 -2.62 -12.20 7.42
C HIS A 265 -2.29 -11.20 8.53
N ILE A 266 -1.07 -10.68 8.54
CA ILE A 266 -0.54 -9.82 9.58
C ILE A 266 -0.10 -8.48 8.99
N PHE A 267 -0.42 -7.40 9.69
CA PHE A 267 0.11 -6.06 9.41
C PHE A 267 0.95 -5.62 10.61
N VAL A 268 2.25 -5.45 10.41
CA VAL A 268 3.19 -5.03 11.46
C VAL A 268 3.58 -3.57 11.23
N SER A 269 3.57 -2.77 12.29
CA SER A 269 4.04 -1.38 12.22
C SER A 269 4.45 -0.83 13.58
N SER A 270 5.44 0.06 13.59
CA SER A 270 5.82 0.89 14.75
C SER A 270 5.26 2.32 14.66
N ASP A 271 4.42 2.62 13.67
CA ASP A 271 3.77 3.92 13.49
C ASP A 271 2.37 3.97 14.14
N LYS A 272 2.13 5.04 14.93
CA LYS A 272 0.87 5.26 15.65
C LYS A 272 -0.33 5.52 14.71
N LEU A 273 -0.12 6.07 13.53
CA LEU A 273 -1.14 6.22 12.50
C LEU A 273 -1.65 4.85 12.06
N HIS A 274 -0.75 3.92 11.75
CA HIS A 274 -1.13 2.55 11.42
C HIS A 274 -1.88 1.89 12.57
N GLN A 275 -1.39 2.01 13.81
CA GLN A 275 -2.07 1.45 14.99
C GLN A 275 -3.50 1.98 15.14
N ARG A 276 -3.71 3.28 14.92
CA ARG A 276 -5.04 3.92 15.01
C ARG A 276 -5.97 3.55 13.86
N CYS A 277 -5.44 3.37 12.65
CA CYS A 277 -6.26 3.11 11.46
C CYS A 277 -6.53 1.62 11.22
N ALA A 278 -5.65 0.73 11.69
CA ALA A 278 -5.75 -0.71 11.44
C ALA A 278 -7.10 -1.33 11.84
N PRO A 279 -7.73 -1.00 12.99
CA PRO A 279 -9.04 -1.55 13.35
C PRO A 279 -10.16 -1.28 12.33
N PHE A 280 -10.01 -0.25 11.48
CA PHE A 280 -11.01 0.18 10.49
C PHE A 280 -10.69 -0.27 9.07
N LEU A 281 -9.39 -0.46 8.77
CA LEU A 281 -8.88 -0.73 7.42
C LEU A 281 -8.45 -2.19 7.22
N LEU A 282 -8.22 -2.94 8.30
CA LEU A 282 -8.01 -4.39 8.23
C LEU A 282 -9.34 -5.14 8.22
N ARG A 283 -9.34 -6.32 7.60
CA ARG A 283 -10.43 -7.29 7.70
C ARG A 283 -10.40 -7.97 9.08
N LYS A 284 -11.53 -8.57 9.46
CA LYS A 284 -11.67 -9.26 10.75
C LYS A 284 -10.75 -10.47 10.92
N ASP A 285 -10.34 -11.10 9.82
CA ASP A 285 -9.43 -12.25 9.79
C ASP A 285 -7.95 -11.85 9.83
N GLN A 286 -7.65 -10.56 9.93
CA GLN A 286 -6.29 -10.04 9.92
C GLN A 286 -5.89 -9.50 11.29
N THR A 287 -4.59 -9.56 11.58
CA THR A 287 -4.05 -9.11 12.86
C THR A 287 -3.11 -7.94 12.66
N PHE A 288 -3.32 -6.86 13.40
CA PHE A 288 -2.32 -5.81 13.57
C PHE A 288 -1.38 -6.19 14.72
N ILE A 289 -0.07 -6.13 14.49
CA ILE A 289 0.93 -6.32 15.53
C ILE A 289 1.75 -5.04 15.67
N TRP A 290 1.84 -4.55 16.90
CA TRP A 290 2.70 -3.42 17.23
C TRP A 290 4.16 -3.84 17.14
N GLY A 291 4.96 -3.09 16.37
CA GLY A 291 6.31 -3.48 16.00
C GLY A 291 7.22 -3.73 17.20
N GLN A 292 7.07 -2.96 18.28
CA GLN A 292 7.83 -3.12 19.52
C GLN A 292 7.50 -4.42 20.24
N ASN A 293 6.26 -4.90 20.15
CA ASN A 293 5.88 -6.18 20.76
C ASN A 293 6.53 -7.32 19.97
N LEU A 294 6.39 -7.32 18.64
CA LEU A 294 7.02 -8.35 17.81
C LEU A 294 8.53 -8.35 17.96
N LYS A 295 9.16 -7.17 18.00
CA LYS A 295 10.59 -7.04 18.29
C LYS A 295 10.96 -7.72 19.61
N SER A 296 10.21 -7.43 20.68
CA SER A 296 10.46 -8.04 22.00
C SER A 296 10.33 -9.56 21.94
N ASP A 297 9.37 -10.09 21.18
CA ASP A 297 9.18 -11.53 21.02
C ASP A 297 10.32 -12.17 20.22
N LEU A 298 10.78 -11.52 19.15
CA LEU A 298 11.92 -11.98 18.33
C LEU A 298 13.21 -12.03 19.14
N ASN A 299 13.43 -11.06 20.03
CA ASN A 299 14.61 -11.01 20.91
C ASN A 299 14.62 -12.14 21.97
N ASN A 300 13.49 -12.82 22.21
CA ASN A 300 13.40 -13.95 23.12
C ASN A 300 13.69 -15.30 22.44
N LEU A 301 14.05 -15.30 21.15
CA LEU A 301 14.34 -16.50 20.36
C LEU A 301 15.83 -16.86 20.32
N ASP A 302 16.68 -16.01 20.90
CA ASP A 302 18.12 -16.23 21.07
C ASP A 302 18.46 -17.07 22.31
#